data_AF-A0A3D3I1W7-F1
#
_entry.id   AF-A0A3D3I1W7-F1
#
_cell.length_a   1.000
_cell.length_b   1.000
_cell.length_c   1.000
_cell.angle_alpha   90.00
_cell.angle_beta   90.00
_cell.angle_gamma   90.00
#
_symmetry.space_group_name_H-M   'P 1'
#
loop_
_entity.id
_entity.type
_entity.pdbx_description
1 polymer ?
#
loop_
_entity_poly.entity_id
_entity_poly.type
_entity_poly.pdbx_seq_one_letter_code
_entity_poly.pdbx_strand_id
1 'polypeptide(L)' 'MSISRRELLKLAAGSATVLSLSSLSFGQGTTPLRIGIVGTHGKGESNRKAAAQFGTIAAICDVDHTRLAQAAA' A
#
# COMPACT_ATOMS: atom_id res chain seq x y z
N MET A 1 -6.11 29.72 -16.88
CA MET A 1 -5.29 28.73 -16.16
C MET A 1 -5.82 27.35 -16.51
N SER A 2 -5.09 26.55 -17.29
CA SER A 2 -5.53 25.20 -17.67
C SER A 2 -5.02 24.19 -16.64
N ILE A 3 -5.94 23.50 -15.96
CA ILE A 3 -5.59 22.44 -15.02
C ILE A 3 -5.06 21.25 -15.82
N SER A 4 -3.86 20.78 -15.47
CA SER A 4 -3.26 19.63 -16.14
C SER A 4 -3.92 18.31 -15.68
N ARG A 5 -3.94 17.28 -16.54
CA ARG A 5 -4.46 15.95 -16.17
C ARG A 5 -3.81 15.40 -14.89
N ARG A 6 -2.52 15.72 -14.66
CA ARG A 6 -1.77 15.34 -13.46
C ARG A 6 -2.32 16.01 -12.20
N GLU A 7 -2.73 17.27 -12.28
CA GLU A 7 -3.34 17.98 -11.15
C GLU A 7 -4.73 17.44 -10.85
N LEU A 8 -5.50 17.10 -11.87
CA LEU A 8 -6.82 16.49 -11.71
C LEU A 8 -6.70 15.12 -11.01
N LEU A 9 -5.72 14.30 -11.40
CA LEU A 9 -5.43 13.02 -10.71
C LEU A 9 -4.97 13.21 -9.26
N LYS A 10 -4.18 14.23 -8.97
CA LYS A 10 -3.75 14.54 -7.59
C LYS A 10 -4.93 15.00 -6.71
N LEU A 11 -5.82 15.82 -7.26
CA LEU A 11 -7.04 16.28 -6.59
C LEU A 11 -7.99 15.12 -6.30
N ALA A 12 -8.24 14.26 -7.29
CA ALA A 12 -9.08 13.07 -7.13
C ALA A 12 -8.50 12.08 -6.10
N ALA A 13 -7.18 11.90 -6.07
CA ALA A 13 -6.52 11.06 -5.07
C ALA A 13 -6.69 11.61 -3.63
N GLY A 14 -6.73 12.94 -3.46
CA GLY A 14 -6.97 13.57 -2.17
C GLY A 14 -8.42 13.46 -1.67
N SER A 15 -9.40 13.37 -2.58
CA SER A 15 -10.81 13.19 -2.23
C SER A 15 -11.15 11.74 -1.87
N ALA A 16 -10.47 10.76 -2.47
CA ALA A 16 -10.68 9.34 -2.19
C ALA A 16 -10.18 8.92 -0.79
N THR A 17 -9.19 9.62 -0.23
CA THR A 17 -8.68 9.33 1.12
C THR A 17 -9.62 9.80 2.24
N VAL A 18 -10.55 10.71 1.97
CA VAL A 18 -11.49 11.24 2.98
C VAL A 18 -12.76 10.39 3.09
N LEU A 19 -13.20 9.75 2.00
CA LEU A 19 -14.43 8.94 1.96
C LEU A 19 -14.25 7.47 2.41
N SER A 20 -13.02 7.02 2.67
CA SER A 20 -12.75 5.62 3.04
C SER A 20 -12.42 5.38 4.51
N LEU A 21 -12.49 6.43 5.36
CA LEU A 21 -12.38 6.32 6.83
C LEU A 21 -13.75 6.34 7.52
N SER A 22 -14.77 5.77 6.87
CA SER A 22 -16.01 5.40 7.57
C SER A 22 -15.68 4.29 8.58
N SER A 23 -15.27 4.69 9.79
CA SER A 23 -15.34 3.96 11.07
C SER A 23 -15.65 2.46 10.98
N LEU A 24 -14.78 1.70 10.32
CA LEU A 24 -14.77 0.25 10.42
C LEU A 24 -14.21 -0.04 11.82
N SER A 25 -15.09 -0.42 12.74
CA SER A 25 -14.66 -1.02 14.00
C SER A 25 -14.09 -2.40 13.67
N PHE A 26 -12.80 -2.45 13.39
CA PHE A 26 -12.07 -3.70 13.29
C PHE A 26 -12.05 -4.31 14.69
N GLY A 27 -12.78 -5.39 14.90
CA GLY A 27 -12.65 -6.18 16.12
C GLY A 27 -11.17 -6.50 16.34
N GLN A 28 -10.68 -6.32 17.57
CA GLN A 28 -9.32 -6.70 17.94
C GLN A 28 -9.19 -8.23 17.86
N GLY A 29 -8.98 -8.74 16.66
CA GLY A 29 -8.46 -10.09 16.47
C GLY A 29 -7.07 -10.13 17.11
N THR A 30 -6.89 -11.02 18.09
CA THR A 30 -5.59 -11.21 18.78
C THR A 30 -4.53 -11.84 17.88
N THR A 31 -4.91 -12.29 16.69
CA THR A 31 -4.02 -12.90 15.71
C THR A 31 -3.25 -11.84 14.91
N PRO A 32 -1.91 -11.90 14.84
CA PRO A 32 -1.13 -11.00 14.01
C PRO A 32 -1.58 -11.05 12.55
N LEU A 33 -1.76 -9.88 11.92
CA LEU A 33 -2.11 -9.82 10.50
C LEU A 33 -1.00 -10.43 9.64
N ARG A 34 -1.37 -11.25 8.66
CA ARG A 34 -0.46 -11.77 7.62
C ARG A 34 -0.71 -10.98 6.35
N ILE A 35 0.29 -10.25 5.88
CA ILE A 35 0.15 -9.25 4.83
C ILE A 35 0.91 -9.70 3.59
N GLY A 36 0.23 -9.68 2.44
CA GLY A 36 0.85 -9.90 1.12
C GLY A 36 1.11 -8.58 0.42
N ILE A 37 2.27 -8.46 -0.25
CA ILE A 37 2.64 -7.26 -1.03
C ILE A 37 2.76 -7.65 -2.50
N VAL A 38 2.05 -6.93 -3.38
CA VAL A 38 2.11 -7.08 -4.84
C VAL A 38 2.77 -5.84 -5.44
N GLY A 39 3.89 -6.03 -6.11
CA GLY A 39 4.78 -4.97 -6.56
C GLY A 39 5.67 -4.48 -5.41
N THR A 40 6.98 -4.59 -5.55
CA THR A 40 7.95 -4.34 -4.47
C THR A 40 8.66 -2.99 -4.57
N HIS A 41 8.47 -2.25 -5.67
CA HIS A 41 9.16 -0.97 -5.89
C HIS A 41 8.24 0.26 -5.72
N GLY A 42 8.83 1.45 -5.62
CA GLY A 42 8.13 2.72 -5.49
C GLY A 42 7.14 2.73 -4.31
N LYS A 43 5.83 2.71 -4.61
CA LYS A 43 4.77 2.67 -3.59
C LYS A 43 4.69 1.33 -2.86
N GLY A 44 5.02 0.23 -3.51
CA GLY A 44 5.08 -1.08 -2.88
C GLY A 44 6.04 -1.09 -1.68
N GLU A 45 7.22 -0.50 -1.87
CA GLU A 45 8.25 -0.40 -0.82
C GLU A 45 7.81 0.50 0.35
N SER A 46 7.24 1.68 0.06
CA SER A 46 6.74 2.55 1.14
C SER A 46 5.58 1.91 1.90
N ASN A 47 4.69 1.22 1.19
CA ASN A 47 3.54 0.54 1.79
C ASN A 47 3.98 -0.66 2.61
N ARG A 48 4.97 -1.44 2.16
CA ARG A 48 5.55 -2.55 2.91
C ARG A 48 6.09 -2.08 4.27
N LYS A 49 6.83 -0.97 4.29
CA LYS A 49 7.37 -0.38 5.54
C LYS A 49 6.26 0.06 6.50
N ALA A 50 5.23 0.73 6.00
CA ALA A 50 4.08 1.12 6.81
C ALA A 50 3.31 -0.11 7.32
N ALA A 51 3.07 -1.09 6.45
CA ALA A 51 2.30 -2.30 6.74
C ALA A 51 2.97 -3.20 7.78
N ALA A 52 4.30 -3.21 7.84
CA ALA A 52 5.06 -3.98 8.83
C ALA A 52 4.75 -3.59 10.29
N GLN A 53 4.18 -2.40 10.53
CA GLN A 53 3.75 -1.98 11.86
C GLN A 53 2.45 -2.66 12.32
N PHE A 54 1.68 -3.24 11.39
CA PHE A 54 0.37 -3.81 11.64
C PHE A 54 0.34 -5.34 11.59
N GLY A 55 1.44 -5.99 11.19
CA GLY A 55 1.52 -7.44 11.06
C GLY A 55 2.81 -7.94 10.43
N THR A 56 2.83 -9.23 10.09
CA THR A 56 3.95 -9.88 9.42
C THR A 56 3.74 -9.86 7.91
N ILE A 57 4.75 -9.41 7.16
CA ILE A 57 4.77 -9.56 5.71
C ILE A 57 5.00 -11.05 5.39
N ALA A 58 3.94 -11.73 4.96
CA ALA A 58 3.94 -13.17 4.76
C ALA A 58 4.34 -13.58 3.33
N ALA A 59 4.16 -12.69 2.37
CA ALA A 59 4.52 -12.91 0.98
C ALA A 59 4.78 -11.58 0.26
N ILE A 60 5.73 -11.60 -0.67
CA ILE A 60 5.98 -10.54 -1.62
C ILE A 60 5.98 -11.14 -3.02
N CYS A 61 5.43 -10.42 -3.99
CA CYS A 61 5.57 -10.77 -5.40
C CYS A 61 5.81 -9.51 -6.24
N ASP A 62 6.52 -9.68 -7.35
CA ASP A 62 6.68 -8.66 -8.38
C ASP A 62 6.72 -9.39 -9.73
N VAL A 63 6.31 -8.69 -10.80
CA VAL A 63 6.42 -9.20 -12.17
C VAL A 63 7.86 -9.18 -12.65
N ASP A 64 8.68 -8.31 -12.08
CA ASP A 64 10.11 -8.21 -12.32
C ASP A 64 10.89 -9.04 -11.30
N HIS A 65 11.45 -10.16 -11.74
CA HIS A 65 12.23 -11.08 -10.89
C HIS A 65 13.44 -10.42 -10.24
N THR A 66 14.05 -9.40 -10.86
CA THR A 66 15.18 -8.68 -10.29
C THR A 66 14.73 -7.86 -9.09
N ARG A 67 13.59 -7.17 -9.21
CA ARG A 67 13.01 -6.37 -8.12
C ARG A 67 12.47 -7.24 -7.00
N LEU A 68 11.91 -8.41 -7.36
CA LEU A 68 11.49 -9.39 -6.37
C LEU A 68 12.70 -9.91 -5.58
N ALA A 69 13.79 -10.30 -6.26
CA ALA A 69 15.00 -10.78 -5.60
C ALA A 69 15.61 -9.72 -4.67
N GLN A 70 15.66 -8.45 -5.10
CA GLN A 70 16.13 -7.34 -4.26
C GLN A 70 15.26 -7.11 -3.02
N ALA A 71 13.94 -7.31 -3.14
CA ALA A 71 13.01 -7.10 -2.02
C ALA A 71 12.93 -8.30 -1.06
N ALA A 72 13.36 -9.48 -1.52
CA ALA A 72 13.43 -10.71 -0.73
C ALA A 72 14.77 -10.89 0.01
N ALA A 73 15.80 -10.12 -0.37
CA ALA A 73 17.10 -10.06 0.30
C ALA A 73 17.03 -9.23 1.59
#